data_AF-A0A8B8GJ06-F1
#
_entry.id   AF-A0A8B8GJ06-F1
#
_cell.length_a   1.000
_cell.length_b   1.000
_cell.length_c   1.000
_cell.angle_alpha   90.00
_cell.angle_beta   90.00
_cell.angle_gamma   90.00
#
_symmetry.space_group_name_H-M   'P 1'
#
loop_
_entity.id
_entity.type
_entity.pdbx_description
1 polymer ?
#
loop_
_entity_poly.entity_id
_entity_poly.type
_entity_poly.pdbx_seq_one_letter_code
_entity_poly.pdbx_strand_id
1 'polypeptide(L)'
;MARLPAAAWYLLPLCATVVVVGTLKHKQQQQQTKRDNLSLWIDEQQVKMYSGLKMPIYAIMEGKVTPYILDKNFEQYLPVIPSEVGYVNFTWMSGNKKYFYAFDILQSDDENILEPPTVTIETKGQIPRRPKVFRILLPCSGNNSGIASFSIRLIIMNRKGRALPDTPLKVKLRKECMVRGTSKSTSPDSECDKKCENNGWCNAEKICQCPEGYMGQYCKTALCYPQCMNNGTCVAPGVCRCPLGFQGPHCEGGICTEKCLNGGKCIQKDTCQCPKGFYGLRCEYSKCIIPCSNGGKCKGVNKCRCVYGFKGDHCEIGQPMPQHFNCKRPCRQGYCTANATCRCEQGWSGKFCQRSNLSQN
;
A
#
# COMPACT_ATOMS: atom_id res chain seq x y z
N MET A 1 -39.55 43.67 -44.77
CA MET A 1 -38.92 42.47 -45.37
C MET A 1 -38.60 41.50 -44.23
N ALA A 2 -39.40 40.44 -44.15
CA ALA A 2 -38.97 39.03 -44.32
C ALA A 2 -38.49 38.42 -42.99
N ARG A 3 -39.39 37.74 -42.25
CA ARG A 3 -39.61 36.28 -42.28
C ARG A 3 -38.37 35.49 -41.85
N LEU A 4 -38.38 35.01 -40.59
CA LEU A 4 -37.56 33.89 -40.12
C LEU A 4 -38.44 32.62 -40.09
N PRO A 5 -37.97 31.49 -40.63
CA PRO A 5 -38.74 30.26 -40.72
C PRO A 5 -38.53 29.32 -39.51
N ALA A 6 -39.50 28.42 -39.38
CA ALA A 6 -39.63 27.37 -38.40
C ALA A 6 -38.64 26.21 -38.61
N ALA A 7 -38.03 25.73 -37.53
CA ALA A 7 -37.63 24.32 -37.35
C ALA A 7 -37.05 24.12 -35.93
N ALA A 8 -37.89 23.84 -34.93
CA ALA A 8 -37.52 23.09 -33.72
C ALA A 8 -38.75 22.91 -32.80
N TRP A 9 -39.84 22.33 -33.32
CA TRP A 9 -41.03 21.98 -32.53
C TRP A 9 -41.34 20.48 -32.51
N TYR A 10 -40.32 19.64 -32.72
CA TYR A 10 -40.42 18.19 -32.50
C TYR A 10 -39.10 17.67 -31.94
N LEU A 11 -39.03 17.48 -30.61
CA LEU A 11 -38.23 16.46 -29.90
C LEU A 11 -38.31 16.66 -28.36
N LEU A 12 -39.51 16.81 -27.82
CA LEU A 12 -39.78 16.69 -26.38
C LEU A 12 -40.95 15.72 -26.16
N PRO A 13 -40.75 14.42 -26.42
CA PRO A 13 -41.07 13.44 -25.37
C PRO A 13 -40.19 12.16 -25.41
N LEU A 14 -38.87 12.25 -25.63
CA LEU A 14 -37.97 11.08 -25.61
C LEU A 14 -36.83 11.14 -24.56
N CYS A 15 -36.71 12.22 -23.78
CA CYS A 15 -35.76 12.27 -22.66
C CYS A 15 -36.37 11.89 -21.30
N ALA A 16 -37.69 11.99 -21.13
CA ALA A 16 -38.34 11.70 -19.85
C ALA A 16 -38.53 10.19 -19.59
N THR A 17 -38.62 9.35 -20.63
CA THR A 17 -38.77 7.90 -20.49
C THR A 17 -37.45 7.17 -20.26
N VAL A 18 -36.31 7.70 -20.72
CA VAL A 18 -34.99 7.08 -20.47
C VAL A 18 -34.53 7.28 -19.03
N VAL A 19 -34.87 8.42 -18.41
CA VAL A 19 -34.54 8.69 -17.00
C VAL A 19 -35.34 7.78 -16.05
N VAL A 20 -36.62 7.51 -16.34
CA VAL A 20 -37.46 6.65 -15.49
C VAL A 20 -37.08 5.16 -15.59
N VAL A 21 -36.65 4.67 -16.76
CA VAL A 21 -36.14 3.29 -16.91
C VAL A 21 -34.75 3.13 -16.29
N GLY A 22 -33.90 4.16 -16.34
CA GLY A 22 -32.57 4.17 -15.69
C GLY A 22 -32.62 4.18 -14.16
N THR A 23 -33.62 4.85 -13.56
CA THR A 23 -33.78 4.88 -12.10
C THR A 23 -34.50 3.66 -11.50
N LEU A 24 -35.12 2.81 -12.32
CA LEU A 24 -35.72 1.54 -11.87
C LEU A 24 -34.76 0.34 -12.01
N LYS A 25 -33.70 0.42 -12.82
CA LYS A 25 -32.66 -0.62 -12.88
C LYS A 25 -31.48 -0.44 -11.92
N HIS A 26 -31.23 0.77 -11.41
CA HIS A 26 -30.21 0.96 -10.36
C HIS A 26 -30.72 0.84 -8.93
N LYS A 27 -32.06 0.84 -8.72
CA LYS A 27 -32.67 0.55 -7.40
C LYS A 27 -32.97 -0.94 -7.17
N GLN A 28 -32.81 -1.80 -8.18
CA GLN A 28 -32.94 -3.27 -8.02
C GLN A 28 -31.62 -4.01 -7.77
N GLN A 29 -30.49 -3.31 -7.65
CA GLN A 29 -29.24 -3.90 -7.14
C GLN A 29 -28.93 -3.55 -5.67
N GLN A 30 -29.82 -2.80 -5.00
CA GLN A 30 -29.70 -2.51 -3.56
C GLN A 30 -30.89 -3.01 -2.71
N GLN A 31 -31.80 -3.82 -3.27
CA GLN A 31 -32.95 -4.36 -2.53
C GLN A 31 -33.17 -5.87 -2.67
N GLN A 32 -32.13 -6.63 -3.05
CA GLN A 32 -32.19 -8.10 -3.14
C GLN A 32 -30.95 -8.83 -2.59
N THR A 33 -30.36 -8.38 -1.47
CA THR A 33 -29.35 -9.16 -0.69
C THR A 33 -29.57 -9.09 0.83
N LYS A 34 -30.78 -8.77 1.28
CA LYS A 34 -31.14 -8.86 2.71
C LYS A 34 -31.57 -10.29 3.06
N ARG A 35 -30.66 -11.28 3.09
CA ARG A 35 -30.92 -12.61 3.71
C ARG A 35 -29.73 -13.59 3.82
N ASP A 36 -28.50 -13.10 4.00
CA ASP A 36 -27.38 -13.91 4.46
C ASP A 36 -26.59 -13.19 5.55
N ASN A 37 -26.87 -13.56 6.80
CA ASN A 37 -26.45 -12.83 7.99
C ASN A 37 -25.39 -13.62 8.77
N LEU A 38 -24.54 -14.40 8.08
CA LEU A 38 -23.37 -14.98 8.73
C LEU A 38 -22.31 -13.89 8.84
N SER A 39 -21.88 -13.59 10.05
CA SER A 39 -20.79 -12.66 10.30
C SER A 39 -19.96 -13.14 11.48
N LEU A 40 -18.64 -12.94 11.39
CA LEU A 40 -17.66 -13.23 12.42
C LEU A 40 -16.68 -12.06 12.44
N TRP A 41 -16.53 -11.39 13.58
CA TRP A 41 -15.70 -10.20 13.71
C TRP A 41 -15.10 -10.05 15.10
N ILE A 42 -14.10 -9.18 15.20
CA ILE A 42 -13.54 -8.67 16.45
C ILE A 42 -14.16 -7.30 16.70
N ASP A 43 -14.74 -7.09 17.88
CA ASP A 43 -15.44 -5.85 18.22
C ASP A 43 -14.50 -4.64 18.29
N GLU A 44 -15.08 -3.46 18.02
CA GLU A 44 -14.37 -2.18 17.96
C GLU A 44 -13.53 -1.90 19.20
N GLN A 45 -14.05 -2.18 20.40
CA GLN A 45 -13.33 -1.96 21.66
C GLN A 45 -12.09 -2.88 21.78
N GLN A 46 -12.22 -4.12 21.32
CA GLN A 46 -11.14 -5.09 21.34
C GLN A 46 -10.05 -4.71 20.34
N VAL A 47 -10.43 -4.24 19.13
CA VAL A 47 -9.49 -3.73 18.13
C VAL A 47 -8.79 -2.46 18.63
N LYS A 48 -9.55 -1.54 19.21
CA LYS A 48 -9.05 -0.29 19.79
C LYS A 48 -7.98 -0.55 20.85
N MET A 49 -8.15 -1.57 21.68
CA MET A 49 -7.17 -1.95 22.69
C MET A 49 -5.84 -2.46 22.09
N TYR A 50 -5.85 -3.03 20.88
CA TYR A 50 -4.66 -3.64 20.26
C TYR A 50 -3.99 -2.77 19.19
N SER A 51 -4.76 -1.92 18.51
CA SER A 51 -4.25 -1.09 17.41
C SER A 51 -4.47 0.41 17.61
N GLY A 52 -5.21 0.83 18.65
CA GLY A 52 -5.67 2.22 18.78
C GLY A 52 -6.74 2.62 17.75
N LEU A 53 -7.15 1.71 16.85
CA LEU A 53 -8.18 1.99 15.85
C LEU A 53 -9.57 1.64 16.36
N LYS A 54 -10.49 2.58 16.18
CA LYS A 54 -11.92 2.40 16.47
C LYS A 54 -12.65 1.84 15.24
N MET A 55 -12.43 0.55 14.94
CA MET A 55 -13.20 -0.16 13.91
C MET A 55 -13.32 -1.65 14.20
N PRO A 56 -14.46 -2.31 13.89
CA PRO A 56 -14.54 -3.76 13.91
C PRO A 56 -13.74 -4.38 12.75
N ILE A 57 -13.12 -5.55 12.99
CA ILE A 57 -12.42 -6.32 11.95
C ILE A 57 -13.22 -7.59 11.66
N TYR A 58 -13.72 -7.75 10.45
CA TYR A 58 -14.59 -8.86 10.05
C TYR A 58 -13.78 -10.02 9.47
N ALA A 59 -13.80 -11.21 10.03
CA ALA A 59 -13.28 -12.38 9.31
C ALA A 59 -14.26 -12.89 8.25
N ILE A 60 -15.55 -12.81 8.55
CA ILE A 60 -16.64 -13.16 7.64
C ILE A 60 -17.65 -12.02 7.68
N MET A 61 -18.01 -11.52 6.50
CA MET A 61 -19.02 -10.49 6.33
C MET A 61 -20.03 -10.99 5.29
N GLU A 62 -21.32 -10.95 5.64
CA GLU A 62 -22.42 -11.38 4.75
C GLU A 62 -22.23 -12.80 4.17
N GLY A 63 -21.69 -13.71 4.99
CA GLY A 63 -21.44 -15.11 4.61
C GLY A 63 -20.28 -15.33 3.64
N LYS A 64 -19.41 -14.34 3.43
CA LYS A 64 -18.16 -14.47 2.66
C LYS A 64 -16.96 -14.18 3.53
N VAL A 65 -15.88 -14.92 3.31
CA VAL A 65 -14.58 -14.65 3.94
C VAL A 65 -14.01 -13.37 3.36
N THR A 66 -13.51 -12.48 4.22
CA THR A 66 -12.96 -11.20 3.76
C THR A 66 -11.64 -11.38 3.01
N PRO A 67 -11.39 -10.64 1.91
CA PRO A 67 -10.23 -10.88 1.03
C PRO A 67 -8.86 -10.81 1.71
N TYR A 68 -8.69 -9.95 2.73
CA TYR A 68 -7.40 -9.81 3.42
C TYR A 68 -6.98 -11.06 4.20
N ILE A 69 -7.92 -11.89 4.66
CA ILE A 69 -7.61 -13.17 5.31
C ILE A 69 -7.11 -14.19 4.28
N LEU A 70 -7.49 -14.03 3.02
CA LEU A 70 -7.09 -14.90 1.91
C LEU A 70 -5.72 -14.53 1.32
N ASP A 71 -5.13 -13.42 1.75
CA ASP A 71 -3.79 -13.02 1.34
C ASP A 71 -2.76 -14.01 1.89
N LYS A 72 -1.90 -14.53 1.01
CA LYS A 72 -0.81 -15.45 1.39
C LYS A 72 0.18 -14.84 2.36
N ASN A 73 0.30 -13.51 2.36
CA ASN A 73 1.20 -12.77 3.24
C ASN A 73 0.47 -12.22 4.48
N PHE A 74 -0.83 -12.52 4.67
CA PHE A 74 -1.62 -12.01 5.78
C PHE A 74 -0.91 -12.15 7.13
N GLU A 75 -0.33 -13.32 7.39
CA GLU A 75 0.39 -13.64 8.64
C GLU A 75 1.61 -12.75 8.90
N GLN A 76 2.25 -12.22 7.85
CA GLN A 76 3.43 -11.33 7.99
C GLN A 76 3.04 -9.92 8.43
N TYR A 77 1.78 -9.52 8.18
CA TYR A 77 1.25 -8.22 8.58
C TYR A 77 0.67 -8.22 9.99
N LEU A 78 0.50 -9.40 10.61
CA LEU A 78 -0.06 -9.51 11.95
C LEU A 78 1.01 -9.24 13.02
N PRO A 79 0.72 -8.32 13.96
CA PRO A 79 1.62 -8.08 15.07
C PRO A 79 1.67 -9.30 16.00
N VAL A 80 2.76 -9.41 16.77
CA VAL A 80 2.85 -10.40 17.85
C VAL A 80 1.88 -10.01 18.95
N ILE A 81 1.05 -10.95 19.38
CA ILE A 81 0.14 -10.76 20.51
C ILE A 81 0.99 -10.59 21.78
N PRO A 82 0.82 -9.52 22.57
CA PRO A 82 1.64 -9.23 23.75
C PRO A 82 1.48 -10.24 24.89
N SER A 83 2.45 -10.28 25.82
CA SER A 83 2.48 -11.19 26.97
C SER A 83 1.24 -11.13 27.88
N GLU A 84 0.63 -9.95 27.99
CA GLU A 84 -0.47 -9.63 28.89
C GLU A 84 -1.84 -10.05 28.36
N VAL A 85 -1.93 -10.30 27.05
CA VAL A 85 -3.19 -10.65 26.39
C VAL A 85 -3.49 -12.12 26.61
N GLY A 86 -4.29 -12.42 27.64
CA GLY A 86 -4.71 -13.79 27.93
C GLY A 86 -5.81 -14.33 27.02
N TYR A 87 -6.52 -13.47 26.28
CA TYR A 87 -7.61 -13.89 25.40
C TYR A 87 -7.98 -12.85 24.33
N VAL A 88 -8.68 -13.30 23.29
CA VAL A 88 -9.29 -12.45 22.26
C VAL A 88 -10.78 -12.73 22.17
N ASN A 89 -11.59 -11.67 22.23
CA ASN A 89 -13.04 -11.75 22.04
C ASN A 89 -13.39 -11.75 20.55
N PHE A 90 -14.22 -12.70 20.15
CA PHE A 90 -14.83 -12.77 18.83
C PHE A 90 -16.33 -12.76 18.97
N THR A 91 -17.00 -12.03 18.08
CA THR A 91 -18.45 -12.00 17.99
C THR A 91 -18.90 -12.59 16.67
N TRP A 92 -19.92 -13.43 16.74
CA TRP A 92 -20.49 -14.05 15.54
C TRP A 92 -22.01 -14.12 15.59
N MET A 93 -22.61 -14.28 14.41
CA MET A 93 -24.03 -14.53 14.27
C MET A 93 -24.31 -15.23 12.94
N SER A 94 -25.42 -15.97 12.87
CA SER A 94 -25.93 -16.61 11.67
C SER A 94 -27.20 -15.95 11.08
N GLY A 95 -27.83 -15.07 11.86
CA GLY A 95 -29.12 -14.46 11.58
C GLY A 95 -30.21 -15.47 11.24
N ASN A 96 -30.65 -15.50 9.98
CA ASN A 96 -31.83 -16.29 9.58
C ASN A 96 -31.51 -17.73 9.17
N LYS A 97 -30.30 -18.00 8.66
CA LYS A 97 -29.89 -19.35 8.22
C LYS A 97 -29.18 -20.08 9.36
N LYS A 98 -29.21 -21.41 9.32
CA LYS A 98 -28.46 -22.25 10.28
C LYS A 98 -27.09 -22.57 9.71
N TYR A 99 -26.06 -22.24 10.48
CA TYR A 99 -24.67 -22.61 10.23
C TYR A 99 -24.13 -23.39 11.42
N PHE A 100 -23.22 -24.30 11.14
CA PHE A 100 -22.50 -25.11 12.11
C PHE A 100 -21.03 -24.79 12.00
N TYR A 101 -20.31 -24.89 13.10
CA TYR A 101 -18.87 -24.63 13.15
C TYR A 101 -18.14 -25.83 13.75
N ALA A 102 -16.87 -25.96 13.38
CA ALA A 102 -15.93 -26.90 13.98
C ALA A 102 -14.52 -26.27 14.02
N PHE A 103 -13.90 -26.30 15.20
CA PHE A 103 -12.50 -26.00 15.40
C PHE A 103 -11.70 -27.30 15.25
N ASP A 104 -11.03 -27.45 14.11
CA ASP A 104 -10.26 -28.65 13.79
C ASP A 104 -8.85 -28.60 14.39
N ILE A 105 -8.28 -27.39 14.46
CA ILE A 105 -6.94 -27.16 14.98
C ILE A 105 -7.00 -26.02 15.98
N LEU A 106 -6.52 -26.32 17.18
CA LEU A 106 -6.21 -25.39 18.24
C LEU A 106 -4.88 -25.87 18.82
N GLN A 107 -3.77 -25.50 18.19
CA GLN A 107 -2.45 -26.05 18.49
C GLN A 107 -1.43 -24.93 18.69
N SER A 108 -0.54 -25.13 19.65
CA SER A 108 0.68 -24.34 19.79
C SER A 108 1.85 -25.07 19.13
N ASP A 109 2.75 -24.32 18.49
CA ASP A 109 3.98 -24.86 17.92
C ASP A 109 5.05 -25.10 19.01
N ASP A 110 4.95 -24.41 20.15
CA ASP A 110 5.88 -24.54 21.29
C ASP A 110 5.12 -24.50 22.62
N GLU A 111 4.82 -25.69 23.15
CA GLU A 111 4.08 -25.89 24.41
C GLU A 111 4.87 -25.48 25.66
N ASN A 112 6.20 -25.35 25.58
CA ASN A 112 7.01 -24.90 26.70
C ASN A 112 6.86 -23.40 26.98
N ILE A 113 6.40 -22.65 25.98
CA ILE A 113 6.18 -21.20 26.06
C ILE A 113 4.67 -20.91 26.12
N LEU A 114 3.88 -21.54 25.25
CA LEU A 114 2.45 -21.30 25.10
C LEU A 114 1.70 -22.63 25.02
N GLU A 115 0.80 -22.89 25.95
CA GLU A 115 -0.08 -24.04 25.91
C GLU A 115 -1.09 -23.94 24.72
N PRO A 116 -1.68 -25.06 24.26
CA PRO A 116 -2.66 -25.02 23.17
C PRO A 116 -3.82 -24.06 23.46
N PRO A 117 -4.23 -23.22 22.49
CA PRO A 117 -5.30 -22.25 22.69
C PRO A 117 -6.62 -22.97 22.97
N THR A 118 -7.44 -22.42 23.87
CA THR A 118 -8.75 -22.99 24.22
C THR A 118 -9.87 -22.02 23.88
N VAL A 119 -11.09 -22.52 23.74
CA VAL A 119 -12.28 -21.71 23.42
C VAL A 119 -13.31 -21.80 24.54
N THR A 120 -14.01 -20.70 24.83
CA THR A 120 -15.05 -20.66 25.88
C THR A 120 -16.38 -21.30 25.47
N ILE A 121 -16.41 -21.92 24.30
CA ILE A 121 -17.56 -22.62 23.72
C ILE A 121 -17.12 -24.02 23.33
N GLU A 122 -18.06 -24.92 23.09
CA GLU A 122 -17.71 -26.25 22.55
C GLU A 122 -16.97 -26.12 21.22
N THR A 123 -16.03 -27.03 20.93
CA THR A 123 -15.20 -27.00 19.71
C THR A 123 -15.99 -27.25 18.43
N LYS A 124 -17.22 -27.78 18.54
CA LYS A 124 -18.16 -27.92 17.43
C LYS A 124 -19.56 -27.56 17.92
N GLY A 125 -20.38 -26.97 17.05
CA GLY A 125 -21.72 -26.58 17.46
C GLY A 125 -22.47 -25.79 16.40
N GLN A 126 -23.59 -25.18 16.80
CA GLN A 126 -24.38 -24.32 15.93
C GLN A 126 -24.07 -22.84 16.20
N ILE A 127 -23.86 -22.05 15.14
CA ILE A 127 -23.65 -20.61 15.25
C ILE A 127 -24.97 -19.94 15.68
N PRO A 128 -24.96 -19.10 16.74
CA PRO A 128 -26.17 -18.48 17.28
C PRO A 128 -26.80 -17.51 16.30
N ARG A 129 -28.13 -17.38 16.35
CA ARG A 129 -28.89 -16.50 15.44
C ARG A 129 -28.59 -15.02 15.69
N ARG A 130 -28.46 -14.64 16.97
CA ARG A 130 -28.10 -13.28 17.40
C ARG A 130 -26.60 -13.19 17.70
N PRO A 131 -26.01 -11.98 17.66
CA PRO A 131 -24.63 -11.76 18.06
C PRO A 131 -24.34 -12.38 19.43
N LYS A 132 -23.33 -13.25 19.49
CA LYS A 132 -22.83 -13.81 20.74
C LYS A 132 -21.31 -13.76 20.73
N VAL A 133 -20.76 -13.35 21.86
CA VAL A 133 -19.31 -13.32 22.08
C VAL A 133 -18.84 -14.71 22.50
N PHE A 134 -17.70 -15.15 21.97
CA PHE A 134 -16.89 -16.23 22.52
C PHE A 134 -15.44 -15.76 22.62
N ARG A 135 -14.65 -16.40 23.47
CA ARG A 135 -13.24 -16.05 23.66
C ARG A 135 -12.34 -17.19 23.22
N ILE A 136 -11.23 -16.82 22.60
CA ILE A 136 -10.09 -17.70 22.41
C ILE A 136 -9.09 -17.35 23.51
N LEU A 137 -8.83 -18.27 24.43
CA LEU A 137 -7.86 -18.13 25.51
C LEU A 137 -6.46 -18.53 24.99
N LEU A 138 -5.46 -17.76 25.38
CA LEU A 138 -4.06 -17.90 24.97
C LEU A 138 -3.17 -18.14 26.21
N PRO A 139 -3.22 -19.34 26.81
CA PRO A 139 -2.49 -19.65 28.04
C PRO A 139 -0.97 -19.76 27.82
N CYS A 140 -0.20 -18.86 28.45
CA CYS A 140 1.25 -19.03 28.54
C CYS A 140 1.59 -20.11 29.57
N SER A 141 2.56 -20.98 29.27
CA SER A 141 3.01 -22.06 30.18
C SER A 141 3.57 -21.52 31.51
N GLY A 142 4.13 -20.30 31.48
CA GLY A 142 4.70 -19.62 32.64
C GLY A 142 6.09 -20.13 33.06
N ASN A 143 6.63 -21.15 32.38
CA ASN A 143 7.95 -21.72 32.64
C ASN A 143 9.07 -21.00 31.88
N ASN A 144 8.81 -20.60 30.64
CA ASN A 144 9.79 -19.95 29.77
C ASN A 144 9.23 -18.67 29.15
N SER A 145 10.10 -17.68 29.00
CA SER A 145 9.81 -16.44 28.27
C SER A 145 10.17 -16.65 26.81
N GLY A 146 9.37 -16.11 25.89
CA GLY A 146 9.66 -16.17 24.46
C GLY A 146 8.42 -15.93 23.61
N ILE A 147 8.58 -16.06 22.30
CA ILE A 147 7.48 -15.90 21.34
C ILE A 147 7.14 -17.29 20.78
N ALA A 148 5.92 -17.74 21.03
CA ALA A 148 5.39 -18.96 20.45
C ALA A 148 4.44 -18.65 19.29
N SER A 149 4.42 -19.53 18.30
CA SER A 149 3.41 -19.49 17.24
C SER A 149 2.29 -20.47 17.58
N PHE A 150 1.06 -20.15 17.19
CA PHE A 150 -0.08 -21.04 17.34
C PHE A 150 -0.98 -20.96 16.10
N SER A 151 -1.69 -22.04 15.83
CA SER A 151 -2.53 -22.20 14.66
C SER A 151 -3.97 -22.46 15.05
N ILE A 152 -4.90 -21.74 14.41
CA ILE A 152 -6.34 -21.95 14.53
C ILE A 152 -6.90 -22.35 13.17
N ARG A 153 -7.68 -23.43 13.14
CA ARG A 153 -8.44 -23.86 11.96
C ARG A 153 -9.92 -23.94 12.27
N LEU A 154 -10.71 -23.04 11.67
CA LEU A 154 -12.17 -22.97 11.84
C LEU A 154 -12.89 -23.32 10.53
N ILE A 155 -13.68 -24.39 10.55
CA ILE A 155 -14.59 -24.74 9.46
C ILE A 155 -15.99 -24.23 9.80
N ILE A 156 -16.66 -23.65 8.80
CA ILE A 156 -18.08 -23.31 8.88
C ILE A 156 -18.85 -24.09 7.82
N MET A 157 -19.91 -24.77 8.24
CA MET A 157 -20.76 -25.60 7.41
C MET A 157 -22.17 -25.06 7.37
N ASN A 158 -22.84 -25.23 6.22
CA ASN A 158 -24.26 -24.98 6.12
C ASN A 158 -25.10 -26.14 6.71
N ARG A 159 -26.43 -26.01 6.72
CA ARG A 159 -27.35 -27.07 7.19
C ARG A 159 -27.21 -28.42 6.49
N LYS A 160 -26.65 -28.46 5.28
CA LYS A 160 -26.41 -29.70 4.51
C LYS A 160 -25.04 -30.32 4.81
N GLY A 161 -24.28 -29.79 5.78
CA GLY A 161 -22.93 -30.24 6.12
C GLY A 161 -21.86 -29.85 5.10
N ARG A 162 -22.17 -28.98 4.13
CA ARG A 162 -21.17 -28.52 3.15
C ARG A 162 -20.42 -27.33 3.73
N ALA A 163 -19.09 -27.36 3.63
CA ALA A 163 -18.23 -26.25 4.00
C ALA A 163 -18.57 -25.00 3.17
N LEU A 164 -18.50 -23.84 3.82
CA LEU A 164 -18.62 -22.54 3.17
C LEU A 164 -17.40 -22.33 2.25
N PRO A 165 -17.54 -21.67 1.08
CA PRO A 165 -16.39 -21.28 0.27
C PRO A 165 -15.34 -20.56 1.10
N ASP A 166 -14.06 -20.82 0.79
CA ASP A 166 -12.90 -20.23 1.46
C ASP A 166 -12.77 -20.58 2.96
N THR A 167 -13.47 -21.62 3.41
CA THR A 167 -13.22 -22.29 4.69
C THR A 167 -12.62 -23.69 4.47
N PRO A 168 -11.76 -24.22 5.37
CA PRO A 168 -11.41 -23.69 6.70
C PRO A 168 -10.66 -22.36 6.68
N LEU A 169 -11.05 -21.47 7.59
CA LEU A 169 -10.23 -20.32 7.96
C LEU A 169 -9.00 -20.86 8.70
N LYS A 170 -7.81 -20.65 8.16
CA LYS A 170 -6.53 -21.01 8.77
C LYS A 170 -5.79 -19.73 9.08
N VAL A 171 -5.43 -19.54 10.35
CA VAL A 171 -4.59 -18.41 10.76
C VAL A 171 -3.47 -18.93 11.66
N LYS A 172 -2.24 -18.55 11.32
CA LYS A 172 -1.09 -18.71 12.21
C LYS A 172 -0.76 -17.36 12.84
N LEU A 173 -0.73 -17.34 14.16
CA LEU A 173 -0.51 -16.13 14.96
C LEU A 173 0.70 -16.34 15.86
N ARG A 174 1.31 -15.24 16.30
CA ARG A 174 2.44 -15.24 17.23
C ARG A 174 2.01 -14.61 18.54
N LYS A 175 2.40 -15.20 19.66
CA LYS A 175 2.14 -14.73 21.02
C LYS A 175 3.45 -14.68 21.79
N GLU A 176 3.75 -13.51 22.34
CA GLU A 176 4.81 -13.36 23.33
C GLU A 176 4.30 -13.88 24.68
N CYS A 177 5.13 -14.60 25.41
CA CYS A 177 4.91 -15.04 26.78
C CYS A 177 6.11 -14.65 27.61
N MET A 178 5.87 -14.18 28.84
CA MET A 178 6.92 -13.79 29.76
C MET A 178 6.71 -14.52 31.09
N VAL A 179 7.79 -15.09 31.62
CA VAL A 179 7.84 -15.58 32.99
C VAL A 179 7.78 -14.37 33.91
N ARG A 180 6.64 -14.17 34.56
CA ARG A 180 6.55 -13.28 35.71
C ARG A 180 7.30 -13.99 36.84
N GLY A 181 8.31 -13.33 37.40
CA GLY A 181 9.36 -13.93 38.24
C GLY A 181 8.87 -15.00 39.21
N THR A 182 9.64 -16.09 39.27
CA THR A 182 9.66 -17.18 40.27
C THR A 182 8.48 -17.26 41.25
N SER A 183 7.28 -17.50 40.74
CA SER A 183 6.33 -18.39 41.40
C SER A 183 5.14 -18.64 40.50
N LYS A 184 4.74 -19.90 40.50
CA LYS A 184 3.41 -20.39 40.19
C LYS A 184 2.38 -19.69 41.11
N SER A 185 2.10 -18.42 40.87
CA SER A 185 1.22 -17.56 41.67
C SER A 185 0.59 -16.53 40.72
N THR A 186 -0.71 -16.38 40.51
CA THR A 186 -1.84 -16.22 41.44
C THR A 186 -1.60 -15.28 42.63
N SER A 187 -0.43 -14.66 42.74
CA SER A 187 -0.16 -13.65 43.77
C SER A 187 -0.16 -12.26 43.11
N PRO A 188 -0.95 -11.31 43.62
CA PRO A 188 -0.99 -9.94 43.15
C PRO A 188 0.41 -9.28 43.26
N ASP A 189 0.88 -8.59 42.22
CA ASP A 189 2.15 -7.87 42.23
C ASP A 189 2.11 -6.72 43.27
N SER A 190 2.74 -6.94 44.43
CA SER A 190 2.71 -6.01 45.54
C SER A 190 3.29 -4.61 45.23
N GLU A 191 4.02 -4.45 44.12
CA GLU A 191 4.62 -3.19 43.69
C GLU A 191 3.93 -2.56 42.46
N CYS A 192 2.78 -3.11 42.04
CA CYS A 192 1.99 -2.60 40.91
C CYS A 192 1.74 -1.08 40.99
N ASP A 193 1.37 -0.57 42.17
CA ASP A 193 1.09 0.86 42.40
C ASP A 193 2.27 1.79 42.08
N LYS A 194 3.51 1.29 42.13
CA LYS A 194 4.73 2.07 41.85
C LYS A 194 5.24 1.89 40.43
N LYS A 195 4.89 0.78 39.78
CA LYS A 195 5.46 0.39 38.50
C LYS A 195 4.58 0.76 37.31
N CYS A 196 3.27 0.94 37.48
CA CYS A 196 2.40 1.38 36.39
C CYS A 196 2.84 2.75 35.84
N GLU A 197 3.25 2.80 34.58
CA GLU A 197 3.66 4.03 33.89
C GLU A 197 2.55 4.57 32.98
N ASN A 198 2.83 5.70 32.32
CA ASN A 198 1.97 6.33 31.31
C ASN A 198 0.53 6.58 31.78
N ASN A 199 0.34 6.90 33.08
CA ASN A 199 -0.97 7.11 33.72
C ASN A 199 -1.84 5.85 33.82
N GLY A 200 -1.26 4.66 33.76
CA GLY A 200 -1.93 3.43 34.17
C GLY A 200 -2.25 3.43 35.67
N TRP A 201 -3.36 2.78 36.05
CA TRP A 201 -3.76 2.65 37.45
C TRP A 201 -3.81 1.19 37.87
N CYS A 202 -3.44 0.89 39.11
CA CYS A 202 -3.42 -0.48 39.60
C CYS A 202 -4.80 -0.90 40.14
N ASN A 203 -5.35 -2.03 39.68
CA ASN A 203 -6.63 -2.54 40.18
C ASN A 203 -6.48 -3.34 41.49
N ALA A 204 -7.60 -3.79 42.06
CA ALA A 204 -7.64 -4.56 43.31
C ALA A 204 -6.88 -5.91 43.22
N GLU A 205 -6.73 -6.47 42.02
CA GLU A 205 -6.00 -7.71 41.74
C GLU A 205 -4.48 -7.47 41.52
N LYS A 206 -4.02 -6.24 41.77
CA LYS A 206 -2.67 -5.74 41.48
C LYS A 206 -2.21 -5.93 40.03
N ILE A 207 -3.10 -5.59 39.11
CA ILE A 207 -2.84 -5.56 37.67
C ILE A 207 -2.97 -4.12 37.20
N CYS A 208 -1.95 -3.60 36.52
CA CYS A 208 -2.02 -2.28 35.90
C CYS A 208 -3.08 -2.27 34.79
N GLN A 209 -3.99 -1.33 34.89
CA GLN A 209 -4.98 -0.99 33.89
C GLN A 209 -4.40 0.12 33.02
N CYS A 210 -4.04 -0.22 31.79
CA CYS A 210 -3.37 0.70 30.89
C CYS A 210 -4.33 1.65 30.20
N PRO A 211 -3.94 2.92 30.01
CA PRO A 211 -4.70 3.84 29.20
C PRO A 211 -4.60 3.48 27.72
N GLU A 212 -5.47 4.11 26.94
CA GLU A 212 -5.57 3.88 25.50
C GLU A 212 -4.22 4.04 24.80
N GLY A 213 -3.87 3.06 23.96
CA GLY A 213 -2.62 3.05 23.20
C GLY A 213 -1.39 2.60 23.98
N TYR A 214 -1.53 2.17 25.24
CA TYR A 214 -0.45 1.57 26.02
C TYR A 214 -0.78 0.15 26.45
N MET A 215 0.26 -0.67 26.59
CA MET A 215 0.19 -2.06 26.99
C MET A 215 1.42 -2.46 27.81
N GLY A 216 1.49 -3.73 28.23
CA GLY A 216 2.54 -4.22 29.11
C GLY A 216 2.03 -4.41 30.54
N GLN A 217 2.65 -5.30 31.33
CA GLN A 217 2.33 -5.50 32.75
C GLN A 217 2.25 -4.19 33.56
N TYR A 218 3.02 -3.20 33.13
CA TYR A 218 3.18 -1.90 33.76
C TYR A 218 2.87 -0.72 32.83
N CYS A 219 2.16 -0.96 31.72
CA CYS A 219 1.76 0.09 30.77
C CYS A 219 2.91 0.89 30.15
N LYS A 220 4.11 0.29 30.06
CA LYS A 220 5.31 0.95 29.53
C LYS A 220 5.36 0.95 28.00
N THR A 221 4.76 -0.05 27.36
CA THR A 221 4.90 -0.26 25.93
C THR A 221 3.79 0.48 25.19
N ALA A 222 4.17 1.45 24.35
CA ALA A 222 3.22 2.13 23.47
C ALA A 222 2.83 1.24 22.28
N LEU A 223 1.58 1.37 21.84
CA LEU A 223 1.02 0.71 20.66
C LEU A 223 1.09 1.63 19.46
N CYS A 224 1.76 1.17 18.40
CA CYS A 224 1.78 1.85 17.11
C CYS A 224 1.11 0.98 16.06
N TYR A 225 0.04 1.52 15.45
CA TYR A 225 -0.56 0.94 14.26
C TYR A 225 -0.77 2.01 13.19
N PRO A 226 -0.31 1.78 11.94
CA PRO A 226 0.62 0.74 11.51
C PRO A 226 1.90 0.65 12.37
N GLN A 227 2.49 -0.55 12.45
CA GLN A 227 3.76 -0.73 13.18
C GLN A 227 4.87 0.09 12.55
N CYS A 228 5.81 0.56 13.37
CA CYS A 228 6.97 1.30 12.89
C CYS A 228 7.83 0.40 11.99
N MET A 229 8.03 0.81 10.73
CA MET A 229 8.83 0.09 9.76
C MET A 229 10.33 0.34 9.98
N ASN A 230 11.16 -0.42 9.26
CA ASN A 230 12.62 -0.23 9.21
C ASN A 230 13.30 -0.16 10.60
N ASN A 231 12.82 -0.97 11.55
CA ASN A 231 13.34 -1.03 12.92
C ASN A 231 13.11 0.26 13.74
N GLY A 232 12.07 1.04 13.41
CA GLY A 232 11.61 2.17 14.22
C GLY A 232 11.07 1.73 15.57
N THR A 233 11.19 2.59 16.58
CA THR A 233 10.70 2.34 17.94
C THR A 233 9.40 3.09 18.18
N CYS A 234 8.36 2.41 18.67
CA CYS A 234 7.14 3.09 19.11
C CYS A 234 7.41 3.79 20.45
N VAL A 235 7.38 5.13 20.46
CA VAL A 235 7.72 5.94 21.66
C VAL A 235 6.49 6.50 22.37
N ALA A 236 5.38 6.62 21.66
CA ALA A 236 4.08 6.97 22.19
C ALA A 236 3.00 6.37 21.27
N PRO A 237 1.73 6.30 21.70
CA PRO A 237 0.66 5.73 20.89
C PRO A 237 0.62 6.33 19.49
N GLY A 238 0.80 5.49 18.47
CA GLY A 238 0.85 5.92 17.06
C GLY A 238 2.05 6.78 16.65
N VAL A 239 3.04 7.00 17.53
CA VAL A 239 4.22 7.82 17.27
C VAL A 239 5.47 6.96 17.18
N CYS A 240 6.05 6.90 15.99
CA CYS A 240 7.29 6.19 15.71
C CYS A 240 8.51 7.11 15.80
N ARG A 241 9.54 6.67 16.52
CA ARG A 241 10.89 7.24 16.44
C ARG A 241 11.69 6.47 15.40
N CYS A 242 12.02 7.15 14.30
CA CYS A 242 12.72 6.55 13.18
C CYS A 242 14.23 6.46 13.41
N PRO A 243 14.87 5.36 12.95
CA PRO A 243 16.31 5.27 12.97
C PRO A 243 16.94 6.22 11.95
N LEU A 244 18.24 6.48 12.11
CA LEU A 244 18.99 7.35 11.21
C LEU A 244 18.88 6.85 9.76
N GLY A 245 18.51 7.75 8.84
CA GLY A 245 18.33 7.41 7.43
C GLY A 245 16.89 7.06 7.04
N PHE A 246 15.92 7.18 7.96
CA PHE A 246 14.51 6.93 7.70
C PHE A 246 13.63 8.09 8.20
N GLN A 247 12.45 8.24 7.60
CA GLN A 247 11.48 9.30 7.85
C GLN A 247 10.05 8.82 7.57
N GLY A 248 9.08 9.68 7.87
CA GLY A 248 7.65 9.40 7.73
C GLY A 248 7.00 9.02 9.06
N PRO A 249 5.66 9.09 9.15
CA PRO A 249 4.91 8.77 10.37
C PRO A 249 5.16 7.35 10.90
N HIS A 250 5.46 6.40 10.01
CA HIS A 250 5.73 5.00 10.37
C HIS A 250 7.13 4.56 9.93
N CYS A 251 8.05 5.50 9.71
CA CYS A 251 9.43 5.23 9.27
C CYS A 251 9.54 4.48 7.94
N GLU A 252 8.54 4.65 7.07
CA GLU A 252 8.42 3.99 5.77
C GLU A 252 9.29 4.62 4.68
N GLY A 253 9.64 5.90 4.84
CA GLY A 253 10.43 6.66 3.87
C GLY A 253 11.93 6.60 4.16
N GLY A 254 12.76 6.57 3.13
CA GLY A 254 14.21 6.72 3.24
C GLY A 254 14.66 8.18 3.27
N ILE A 255 15.78 8.44 3.94
CA ILE A 255 16.58 9.67 3.80
C ILE A 255 17.87 9.29 3.10
N CYS A 256 18.18 9.98 2.01
CA CYS A 256 19.40 9.79 1.24
C CYS A 256 20.28 11.02 1.47
N THR A 257 21.53 10.79 1.87
CA THR A 257 22.53 11.84 2.09
C THR A 257 22.77 12.61 0.80
N GLU A 258 22.88 11.89 -0.31
CA GLU A 258 22.91 12.46 -1.65
C GLU A 258 21.55 12.33 -2.34
N LYS A 259 21.08 13.42 -2.96
CA LYS A 259 19.78 13.41 -3.65
C LYS A 259 19.78 12.43 -4.82
N CYS A 260 18.72 11.65 -4.93
CA CYS A 260 18.41 10.88 -6.13
C CYS A 260 18.20 11.82 -7.32
N LEU A 261 18.81 11.50 -8.46
CA LEU A 261 18.76 12.28 -9.69
C LEU A 261 17.64 11.78 -10.62
N ASN A 262 17.36 12.53 -11.68
CA ASN A 262 16.46 12.14 -12.77
C ASN A 262 15.05 11.68 -12.32
N GLY A 263 14.54 12.24 -11.20
CA GLY A 263 13.23 11.90 -10.66
C GLY A 263 13.19 10.63 -9.80
N GLY A 264 14.35 10.09 -9.40
CA GLY A 264 14.43 8.99 -8.43
C GLY A 264 13.88 9.37 -7.07
N LYS A 265 13.30 8.39 -6.37
CA LYS A 265 12.76 8.55 -5.01
C LYS A 265 13.64 7.83 -4.01
N CYS A 266 13.96 8.48 -2.90
CA CYS A 266 14.67 7.81 -1.82
C CYS A 266 13.68 6.91 -1.07
N ILE A 267 13.89 5.59 -1.14
CA ILE A 267 12.97 4.60 -0.55
C ILE A 267 13.53 3.97 0.73
N GLN A 268 14.85 3.96 0.89
CA GLN A 268 15.55 3.53 2.10
C GLN A 268 16.80 4.40 2.30
N LYS A 269 17.48 4.24 3.42
CA LYS A 269 18.74 4.94 3.70
C LYS A 269 19.71 4.81 2.51
N ASP A 270 20.08 5.94 1.94
CA ASP A 270 20.99 6.07 0.78
C ASP A 270 20.62 5.16 -0.43
N THR A 271 19.36 4.78 -0.56
CA THR A 271 18.87 3.88 -1.63
C THR A 271 17.79 4.56 -2.46
N CYS A 272 18.11 4.79 -3.73
CA CYS A 272 17.20 5.41 -4.69
C CYS A 272 16.43 4.37 -5.51
N GLN A 273 15.10 4.51 -5.55
CA GLN A 273 14.26 3.88 -6.54
C GLN A 273 14.28 4.70 -7.83
N CYS A 274 14.85 4.13 -8.89
CA CYS A 274 14.97 4.80 -10.18
C CYS A 274 13.71 4.67 -11.04
N PRO A 275 13.30 5.73 -11.75
CA PRO A 275 12.29 5.63 -12.78
C PRO A 275 12.78 4.69 -13.89
N LYS A 276 11.84 4.15 -14.68
CA LYS A 276 12.19 3.34 -15.85
C LYS A 276 13.19 4.10 -16.73
N GLY A 277 14.15 3.37 -17.31
CA GLY A 277 15.17 3.95 -18.18
C GLY A 277 16.31 4.68 -17.44
N PHE A 278 16.33 4.70 -16.11
CA PHE A 278 17.44 5.18 -15.30
C PHE A 278 17.95 4.10 -14.35
N TYR A 279 19.24 4.15 -14.02
CA TYR A 279 19.91 3.21 -13.13
C TYR A 279 21.16 3.85 -12.50
N GLY A 280 21.81 3.13 -11.59
CA GLY A 280 22.88 3.65 -10.74
C GLY A 280 22.38 3.88 -9.31
N LEU A 281 23.30 4.17 -8.39
CA LEU A 281 22.98 4.33 -6.97
C LEU A 281 22.07 5.55 -6.71
N ARG A 282 22.17 6.55 -7.58
CA ARG A 282 21.42 7.81 -7.54
C ARG A 282 20.61 8.03 -8.80
N CYS A 283 20.39 7.00 -9.62
CA CYS A 283 19.71 7.12 -10.90
C CYS A 283 20.41 8.08 -11.88
N GLU A 284 21.73 8.16 -11.78
CA GLU A 284 22.61 9.04 -12.55
C GLU A 284 22.80 8.59 -14.00
N TYR A 285 22.66 7.29 -14.26
CA TYR A 285 22.81 6.72 -15.59
C TYR A 285 21.45 6.51 -16.26
N SER A 286 21.38 6.75 -17.55
CA SER A 286 20.19 6.47 -18.36
C SER A 286 20.45 5.32 -19.33
N LYS A 287 19.52 4.36 -19.38
CA LYS A 287 19.50 3.25 -20.33
C LYS A 287 18.23 3.32 -21.15
N CYS A 288 18.38 3.35 -22.47
CA CYS A 288 17.25 3.35 -23.38
C CYS A 288 16.84 1.90 -23.64
N ILE A 289 15.53 1.63 -23.68
CA ILE A 289 15.00 0.30 -24.01
C ILE A 289 15.22 0.06 -25.51
N ILE A 290 14.93 1.08 -26.32
CA ILE A 290 15.27 1.12 -27.74
C ILE A 290 16.62 1.85 -27.87
N PRO A 291 17.69 1.17 -28.32
CA PRO A 291 19.02 1.76 -28.40
C PRO A 291 19.05 2.95 -29.36
N CYS A 292 19.89 3.94 -29.05
CA CYS A 292 20.12 5.08 -29.92
C CYS A 292 20.92 4.65 -31.16
N SER A 293 20.44 5.02 -32.35
CA SER A 293 21.15 4.81 -33.61
C SER A 293 22.24 5.87 -33.82
N ASN A 294 23.10 5.64 -34.82
CA ASN A 294 24.04 6.64 -35.34
C ASN A 294 24.93 7.33 -34.28
N GLY A 295 25.37 6.56 -33.27
CA GLY A 295 26.25 7.05 -32.20
C GLY A 295 25.58 7.96 -31.17
N GLY A 296 24.24 8.04 -31.16
CA GLY A 296 23.50 8.79 -30.14
C GLY A 296 23.70 8.23 -28.73
N LYS A 297 23.62 9.09 -27.71
CA LYS A 297 23.70 8.69 -26.29
C LYS A 297 22.33 8.81 -25.63
N CYS A 298 21.96 7.83 -24.81
CA CYS A 298 20.70 7.88 -24.10
C CYS A 298 20.66 9.07 -23.12
N LYS A 299 19.50 9.73 -23.01
CA LYS A 299 19.26 10.84 -22.07
C LYS A 299 17.96 10.66 -21.26
N GLY A 300 17.32 9.49 -21.34
CA GLY A 300 16.10 9.17 -20.59
C GLY A 300 15.34 8.01 -21.20
N VAL A 301 14.04 7.88 -20.88
CA VAL A 301 13.19 6.81 -21.43
C VAL A 301 13.03 7.01 -22.94
N ASN A 302 13.68 6.15 -23.73
CA ASN A 302 13.58 6.13 -25.19
C ASN A 302 13.85 7.50 -25.84
N LYS A 303 14.71 8.32 -25.22
CA LYS A 303 15.12 9.60 -25.77
C LYS A 303 16.63 9.67 -25.88
N CYS A 304 17.09 9.97 -27.08
CA CYS A 304 18.50 10.00 -27.43
C CYS A 304 18.99 11.44 -27.63
N ARG A 305 20.19 11.70 -27.15
CA ARG A 305 20.99 12.86 -27.52
C ARG A 305 21.75 12.50 -28.78
N CYS A 306 21.34 13.08 -29.91
CA CYS A 306 21.92 12.79 -31.21
C CYS A 306 23.23 13.52 -31.45
N VAL A 307 24.09 12.86 -32.22
CA VAL A 307 25.30 13.48 -32.79
C VAL A 307 24.87 14.45 -33.89
N TYR A 308 25.71 15.45 -34.17
CA TYR A 308 25.44 16.44 -35.21
C TYR A 308 25.13 15.77 -36.56
N GLY A 309 24.10 16.26 -37.25
CA GLY A 309 23.61 15.66 -38.50
C GLY A 309 22.57 14.55 -38.33
N PHE A 310 22.12 14.23 -37.11
CA PHE A 310 21.03 13.28 -36.85
C PHE A 310 19.96 13.88 -35.91
N LYS A 311 18.69 13.50 -36.12
CA LYS A 311 17.52 13.88 -35.31
C LYS A 311 16.58 12.69 -35.13
N GLY A 312 15.49 12.91 -34.39
CA GLY A 312 14.54 11.86 -33.99
C GLY A 312 14.75 11.46 -32.53
N ASP A 313 13.80 10.73 -31.97
CA ASP A 313 13.86 10.29 -30.57
C ASP A 313 14.95 9.22 -30.36
N HIS A 314 15.34 8.52 -31.43
CA HIS A 314 16.36 7.48 -31.46
C HIS A 314 17.54 7.80 -32.40
N CYS A 315 17.65 9.04 -32.90
CA CYS A 315 18.68 9.47 -33.85
C CYS A 315 18.66 8.71 -35.18
N GLU A 316 17.48 8.22 -35.56
CA GLU A 316 17.20 7.45 -36.75
C GLU A 316 17.10 8.30 -38.02
N ILE A 317 16.86 9.61 -37.87
CA ILE A 317 16.64 10.53 -39.00
C ILE A 317 17.92 11.29 -39.29
N GLY A 318 18.52 11.07 -40.47
CA GLY A 318 19.60 11.92 -40.98
C GLY A 318 19.09 13.35 -41.25
N GLN A 319 19.76 14.35 -40.72
CA GLN A 319 19.56 15.75 -41.08
C GLN A 319 20.51 16.13 -42.22
N PRO A 320 20.00 16.61 -43.37
CA PRO A 320 20.85 17.20 -44.39
C PRO A 320 21.54 18.44 -43.81
N MET A 321 22.86 18.50 -43.99
CA MET A 321 23.69 19.64 -43.60
C MET A 321 23.16 20.91 -44.28
N PRO A 322 22.96 22.04 -43.58
CA PRO A 322 22.55 23.28 -44.22
C PRO A 322 23.59 23.68 -45.27
N GLN A 323 23.16 23.83 -46.53
CA GLN A 323 24.00 24.16 -47.69
C GLN A 323 24.70 25.54 -47.59
N HIS A 324 24.44 26.30 -46.52
CA HIS A 324 25.08 27.58 -46.21
C HIS A 324 26.45 27.49 -45.54
N PHE A 325 27.00 26.29 -45.28
CA PHE A 325 28.28 26.18 -44.57
C PHE A 325 29.53 26.37 -45.44
N ASN A 326 29.43 26.29 -46.77
CA ASN A 326 30.62 26.45 -47.61
C ASN A 326 31.08 27.90 -47.70
N CYS A 327 30.19 28.88 -47.67
CA CYS A 327 30.57 30.29 -47.65
C CYS A 327 30.32 30.90 -46.26
N LYS A 328 31.39 31.33 -45.57
CA LYS A 328 31.30 32.03 -44.26
C LYS A 328 30.39 33.28 -44.28
N ARG A 329 30.09 33.81 -45.47
CA ARG A 329 29.16 34.92 -45.70
C ARG A 329 28.26 34.59 -46.89
N PRO A 330 26.98 35.02 -46.87
CA PRO A 330 26.07 34.80 -47.98
C PRO A 330 26.56 35.53 -49.24
N CYS A 331 26.50 34.85 -50.39
CA CYS A 331 26.64 35.48 -51.69
C CYS A 331 25.37 36.29 -51.94
N ARG A 332 25.52 37.60 -52.17
CA ARG A 332 24.39 38.51 -52.31
C ARG A 332 23.62 38.20 -53.60
N GLN A 333 24.25 38.48 -54.74
CA GLN A 333 23.66 38.31 -56.09
C GLN A 333 24.47 37.24 -56.85
N GLY A 334 24.35 36.01 -56.36
CA GLY A 334 25.07 34.84 -56.87
C GLY A 334 24.93 33.64 -55.94
N TYR A 335 25.59 32.53 -56.30
CA TYR A 335 25.52 31.28 -55.54
C TYR A 335 26.90 30.85 -55.02
N CYS A 336 26.90 30.16 -53.87
CA CYS A 336 28.10 29.62 -53.26
C CYS A 336 28.49 28.31 -53.96
N THR A 337 29.74 28.23 -54.41
CA THR A 337 30.28 27.00 -55.02
C THR A 337 30.87 26.06 -53.96
N ALA A 338 31.13 24.81 -54.34
CA ALA A 338 31.73 23.81 -53.44
C ALA A 338 33.09 24.25 -52.86
N ASN A 339 33.81 25.14 -53.54
CA ASN A 339 35.11 25.68 -53.12
C ASN A 339 35.02 26.90 -52.21
N ALA A 340 33.90 27.12 -51.50
CA ALA A 340 33.73 28.24 -50.58
C ALA A 340 33.86 29.64 -51.22
N THR A 341 33.62 29.75 -52.53
CA THR A 341 33.69 31.01 -53.28
C THR A 341 32.34 31.33 -53.93
N CYS A 342 32.00 32.62 -53.96
CA CYS A 342 30.79 33.09 -54.64
C CYS A 342 31.03 33.21 -56.14
N ARG A 343 30.15 32.59 -56.93
CA ARG A 343 30.06 32.83 -58.36
C ARG A 343 28.92 33.82 -58.62
N CYS A 344 29.25 34.96 -59.23
CA CYS A 344 28.32 36.06 -59.42
C CYS A 344 27.49 35.90 -60.69
N GLU A 345 26.25 36.38 -60.62
CA GLU A 345 25.37 36.51 -61.78
C GLU A 345 25.85 37.63 -62.72
N GLN A 346 25.42 37.60 -63.99
CA GLN A 346 25.85 38.58 -64.99
C GLN A 346 25.57 40.02 -64.52
N GLY A 347 26.57 40.90 -64.68
CA GLY A 347 26.47 42.29 -64.23
C GLY A 347 26.82 42.51 -62.75
N TRP A 348 27.22 41.48 -62.00
CA TRP A 348 27.68 41.60 -60.62
C TRP A 348 29.12 41.10 -60.45
N SER A 349 29.87 41.76 -59.57
CA SER A 349 31.26 41.45 -59.26
C SER A 349 31.59 41.60 -57.77
N GLY A 350 32.77 41.09 -57.38
CA GLY A 350 33.27 41.12 -56.00
C GLY A 350 33.15 39.79 -55.25
N LYS A 351 33.91 39.65 -54.16
CA LYS A 351 34.07 38.39 -53.39
C LYS A 351 32.76 37.78 -52.88
N PHE A 352 31.72 38.61 -52.71
CA PHE A 352 30.39 38.21 -52.27
C PHE A 352 29.29 38.69 -53.23
N CYS A 353 29.65 39.03 -54.47
CA CYS A 353 28.74 39.54 -55.51
C CYS A 353 27.96 40.78 -55.06
N GLN A 354 28.67 41.71 -54.44
CA GLN A 354 28.09 42.91 -53.82
C GLN A 354 28.20 44.18 -54.67
N ARG A 355 28.92 44.15 -55.79
CA ARG A 355 29.10 45.32 -56.68
C ARG A 355 28.37 45.08 -58.00
N SER A 356 27.58 46.05 -58.44
CA SER A 356 27.00 46.04 -59.79
C SER A 356 28.01 46.64 -60.78
N ASN A 357 28.11 46.06 -61.96
CA ASN A 357 28.97 46.54 -63.06
C ASN A 357 28.26 47.62 -63.92
N LEU A 358 27.08 48.08 -63.51
CA LEU A 358 26.27 49.11 -64.19
C LEU A 358 26.63 50.55 -63.77
N SER A 359 27.80 50.76 -63.16
CA SER A 359 28.24 52.07 -62.68
C SER A 359 29.54 52.55 -63.34
N GLN A 360 29.66 52.37 -64.66
CA GLN A 360 30.61 53.10 -65.52
C GLN A 360 29.94 53.32 -66.89
N ASN A 361 29.32 54.50 -67.05
CA ASN A 361 29.30 55.19 -68.34
C ASN A 361 30.57 56.05 -68.40
#